data_AF-A0A8J4XR08-F1
#
_entry.id   AF-A0A8J4XR08-F1
#
_cell.length_a   1.000
_cell.length_b   1.000
_cell.length_c   1.000
_cell.angle_alpha   90.00
_cell.angle_beta   90.00
_cell.angle_gamma   90.00
#
_symmetry.space_group_name_H-M   'P 1'
#
loop_
_entity.id
_entity.type
_entity.pdbx_description
1 polymer ?
#
loop_
_entity_poly.entity_id
_entity_poly.type
_entity_poly.pdbx_seq_one_letter_code
_entity_poly.pdbx_strand_id
1 'polypeptide(L)'
;MPVQIEVSKAQKKQDNHVHYIPCGIDFSGQADVDRNFSASVTEEEKGLDGRLRGRPLKGKQMKAPDGYTGLVLKEAQRSVGQGDQQVMKGVALFDSFTFWNYDRQPSRSDKFQQSLDWLEVASVVSGSATLQCNHKASVIAHDPSLHSKTLHHSQGHCITGESYLDGPGPRLWRGKQPEESMSL
;
A
#
# COMPACT_ATOMS: atom_id res chain seq x y z
N MET A 1 -14.26 14.55 -14.84
CA MET A 1 -13.95 15.87 -14.26
C MET A 1 -12.56 15.79 -13.64
N PRO A 2 -11.61 16.65 -14.01
CA PRO A 2 -10.27 16.63 -13.43
C PRO A 2 -10.28 17.22 -12.00
N VAL A 3 -9.64 16.52 -11.06
CA VAL A 3 -9.42 17.01 -9.69
C VAL A 3 -8.00 17.53 -9.58
N GLN A 4 -7.82 18.75 -9.06
CA GLN A 4 -6.51 19.31 -8.76
C GLN A 4 -6.18 19.09 -7.28
N ILE A 5 -4.96 18.62 -6.99
CA ILE A 5 -4.49 18.37 -5.62
C ILE A 5 -3.35 19.34 -5.31
N GLU A 6 -3.55 20.23 -4.34
CA GLU A 6 -2.53 21.12 -3.79
C GLU A 6 -1.86 20.46 -2.58
N VAL A 7 -0.70 19.83 -2.78
CA VAL A 7 0.05 19.17 -1.68
C VAL A 7 0.93 20.15 -0.89
N SER A 8 1.29 21.30 -1.49
CA SER A 8 2.27 22.26 -0.95
C SER A 8 1.94 22.85 0.43
N LYS A 9 0.68 22.76 0.88
CA LYS A 9 0.24 23.25 2.19
C LYS A 9 0.17 22.17 3.27
N ALA A 10 0.36 20.91 2.90
CA ALA A 10 0.29 19.81 3.84
C ALA A 10 1.53 19.83 4.75
N GLN A 11 1.30 19.93 6.05
CA GLN A 11 2.38 19.92 7.03
C GLN A 11 2.39 18.59 7.79
N LYS A 12 3.60 18.11 8.05
CA LYS A 12 3.84 16.97 8.93
C LYS A 12 3.94 17.52 10.35
N LYS A 13 2.83 17.47 11.09
CA LYS A 13 2.80 17.88 12.50
C LYS A 13 3.11 16.67 13.37
N GLN A 14 3.85 16.86 14.45
CA GLN A 14 4.21 15.78 15.38
C GLN A 14 2.98 15.14 16.03
N ASP A 15 1.91 15.90 16.25
CA ASP A 15 0.67 15.42 16.91
C ASP A 15 -0.43 14.99 15.92
N ASN A 16 -0.09 14.65 14.67
CA ASN A 16 -1.10 14.15 13.73
C ASN A 16 -1.47 12.69 14.07
N HIS A 17 -2.23 12.52 15.15
CA HIS A 17 -2.76 11.22 15.57
C HIS A 17 -3.98 10.85 14.72
N VAL A 18 -3.74 10.02 13.71
CA VAL A 18 -4.82 9.46 12.89
C VAL A 18 -5.29 8.16 13.53
N HIS A 19 -6.60 8.06 13.79
CA HIS A 19 -7.22 6.87 14.34
C HIS A 19 -8.25 6.30 13.35
N TYR A 20 -8.10 5.03 13.00
CA TYR A 20 -9.14 4.27 12.30
C TYR A 20 -10.01 3.55 13.34
N ILE A 21 -11.29 3.90 13.41
CA ILE A 21 -12.25 3.34 14.37
C ILE A 21 -13.25 2.44 13.62
N PRO A 22 -13.59 1.24 14.14
CA PRO A 22 -14.50 0.31 13.47
C PRO A 22 -15.98 0.69 13.70
N CYS A 23 -16.33 1.97 13.55
CA CYS A 23 -17.71 2.44 13.60
C CYS A 23 -17.92 3.67 12.71
N GLY A 24 -19.13 3.82 12.17
CA GLY A 24 -19.56 5.05 11.50
C GLY A 24 -19.87 6.14 12.52
N ILE A 25 -19.37 7.35 12.28
CA ILE A 25 -19.72 8.55 13.05
C ILE A 25 -20.32 9.55 12.05
N ASP A 26 -21.59 9.87 12.21
CA ASP A 26 -22.31 10.75 11.26
C ASP A 26 -21.86 12.21 11.37
N PHE A 27 -21.32 12.60 12.52
CA PHE A 27 -20.81 13.94 12.75
C PHE A 27 -19.44 14.14 12.10
N SER A 28 -19.37 15.11 11.18
CA SER A 28 -18.12 15.58 10.57
C SER A 28 -17.79 16.99 11.07
N GLY A 29 -16.80 17.10 11.96
CA GLY A 29 -16.44 18.39 12.56
C GLY A 29 -15.26 18.29 13.52
N GLN A 30 -15.02 19.37 14.27
CA GLN A 30 -14.01 19.37 15.32
C GLN A 30 -14.45 18.49 16.49
N ALA A 31 -13.52 17.72 17.04
CA ALA A 31 -13.72 16.91 18.23
C ALA A 31 -12.46 16.99 19.10
N ASP A 32 -12.65 17.06 20.41
CA ASP A 32 -11.56 17.02 21.38
C ASP A 32 -11.15 15.55 21.63
N VAL A 33 -10.38 15.00 20.70
CA VAL A 33 -9.94 13.59 20.70
C VAL A 33 -8.95 13.35 21.82
N ASP A 34 -8.05 14.29 22.09
CA ASP A 34 -7.00 14.13 23.10
C ASP A 34 -7.59 13.95 24.49
N ARG A 35 -8.56 14.79 24.85
CA ARG A 35 -9.23 14.72 26.14
C ARG A 35 -10.16 13.51 26.27
N ASN A 36 -10.95 13.22 25.23
CA ASN A 36 -12.06 12.26 25.35
C ASN A 36 -11.68 10.84 24.95
N PHE A 37 -10.65 10.67 24.12
CA PHE A 37 -10.25 9.37 23.58
C PHE A 37 -8.80 9.05 23.97
N SER A 38 -7.83 9.86 23.55
CA SER A 38 -6.39 9.57 23.76
C SER A 38 -6.04 9.43 25.24
N ALA A 39 -6.61 10.26 26.12
CA ALA A 39 -6.41 10.17 27.56
C ALA A 39 -6.92 8.85 28.20
N SER A 40 -7.83 8.14 27.53
CA SER A 40 -8.35 6.85 27.98
C SER A 40 -7.62 5.65 27.40
N VAL A 41 -6.71 5.88 26.45
CA VAL A 41 -5.93 4.81 25.82
C VAL A 41 -4.80 4.39 26.74
N THR A 42 -4.65 3.08 26.91
CA THR A 42 -3.60 2.45 27.71
C THR A 42 -2.78 1.50 26.85
N GLU A 43 -1.50 1.38 27.15
CA GLU A 43 -0.62 0.40 26.50
C GLU A 43 -0.73 -0.94 27.23
N GLU A 44 -0.98 -2.01 26.46
CA GLU A 44 -0.99 -3.39 26.93
C GLU A 44 0.16 -4.17 26.26
N GLU A 45 0.54 -5.32 26.79
CA GLU A 45 1.60 -6.17 26.20
C GLU A 45 1.34 -6.52 24.72
N LYS A 46 0.06 -6.62 24.33
CA LYS A 46 -0.38 -7.04 22.99
C LYS A 46 -0.84 -5.88 22.09
N GLY A 47 -0.67 -4.63 22.51
CA GLY A 47 -1.06 -3.45 21.72
C GLY A 47 -1.62 -2.32 22.58
N LEU A 48 -2.70 -1.70 22.10
CA LEU A 48 -3.37 -0.60 22.78
C LEU A 48 -4.75 -1.05 23.23
N ASP A 49 -5.18 -0.64 24.42
CA ASP A 49 -6.56 -0.76 24.89
C ASP A 49 -7.18 0.61 25.01
N GLY A 50 -8.38 0.76 24.46
CA GLY A 50 -9.11 2.01 24.47
C GLY A 50 -10.60 1.75 24.60
N ARG A 51 -11.36 2.81 24.88
CA ARG A 51 -12.82 2.72 24.94
C ARG A 51 -13.44 3.87 24.19
N LEU A 52 -14.48 3.57 23.43
CA LEU A 52 -15.30 4.59 22.78
C LEU A 52 -16.76 4.37 23.15
N ARG A 53 -17.38 5.37 23.78
CA ARG A 53 -18.79 5.28 24.24
C ARG A 53 -19.07 4.06 25.13
N GLY A 54 -18.10 3.70 25.98
CA GLY A 54 -18.19 2.53 26.87
C GLY A 54 -17.94 1.17 26.20
N ARG A 55 -17.61 1.13 24.91
CA ARG A 55 -17.29 -0.10 24.19
C ARG A 55 -15.77 -0.33 24.13
N PRO A 56 -15.29 -1.57 24.41
CA PRO A 56 -13.86 -1.87 24.36
C PRO A 56 -13.35 -1.88 22.92
N LEU A 57 -12.17 -1.31 22.73
CA LEU A 57 -11.43 -1.29 21.47
C LEU A 57 -10.03 -1.80 21.72
N LYS A 58 -9.58 -2.70 20.85
CA LYS A 58 -8.20 -3.18 20.84
C LYS A 58 -7.50 -2.57 19.64
N GLY A 59 -6.41 -1.86 19.89
CA GLY A 59 -5.69 -1.05 18.95
C GLY A 59 -4.28 -1.58 18.67
N LYS A 60 -3.75 -1.21 17.51
CA LYS A 60 -2.36 -1.43 17.13
C LYS A 60 -1.88 -0.22 16.35
N GLN A 61 -0.69 0.27 16.70
CA GLN A 61 -0.04 1.30 15.90
C GLN A 61 0.53 0.67 14.62
N MET A 62 0.18 1.26 13.48
CA MET A 62 0.62 0.80 12.17
C MET A 62 1.34 1.94 11.46
N LYS A 63 2.37 1.59 10.70
CA LYS A 63 3.10 2.52 9.84
C LYS A 63 2.51 2.45 8.43
N ALA A 64 2.61 3.55 7.70
CA ALA A 64 2.43 3.56 6.27
C ALA A 64 3.44 2.60 5.62
N PRO A 65 3.07 1.87 4.55
CA PRO A 65 4.00 1.01 3.83
C PRO A 65 5.20 1.78 3.29
N ASP A 66 6.31 1.08 3.11
CA ASP A 66 7.58 1.69 2.69
C ASP A 66 7.44 2.42 1.36
N GLY A 67 7.97 3.65 1.30
CA GLY A 67 7.85 4.53 0.13
C GLY A 67 6.52 5.29 0.03
N TYR A 68 5.59 5.09 0.97
CA TYR A 68 4.32 5.81 1.01
C TYR A 68 4.21 6.73 2.24
N THR A 69 3.43 7.79 2.10
CA THR A 69 3.01 8.66 3.21
C THR A 69 1.50 8.87 3.14
N GLY A 70 0.86 8.96 4.30
CA GLY A 70 -0.53 9.37 4.39
C GLY A 70 -0.69 10.86 4.12
N LEU A 71 -1.74 11.24 3.38
CA LEU A 71 -2.12 12.62 3.09
C LEU A 71 -3.60 12.82 3.38
N VAL A 72 -3.91 13.78 4.26
CA VAL A 72 -5.28 14.22 4.55
C VAL A 72 -5.64 15.36 3.61
N LEU A 73 -6.71 15.18 2.84
CA LEU A 73 -7.21 16.16 1.89
C LEU A 73 -8.50 16.81 2.39
N LYS A 74 -8.69 18.09 2.09
CA LYS A 74 -9.94 18.82 2.32
C LYS A 74 -10.33 19.56 1.05
N GLU A 75 -11.61 19.51 0.69
CA GLU A 75 -12.13 20.26 -0.46
C GLU A 75 -11.95 21.77 -0.21
N ALA A 76 -11.39 22.45 -1.21
CA ALA A 76 -11.30 23.90 -1.19
C ALA A 76 -12.69 24.49 -1.43
N GLN A 77 -13.02 25.55 -0.68
CA GLN A 77 -14.27 26.27 -0.90
C GLN A 77 -14.29 26.80 -2.35
N ARG A 78 -15.32 26.40 -3.11
CA ARG A 78 -15.52 26.85 -4.49
C ARG A 78 -15.88 28.33 -4.46
N SER A 79 -15.07 29.18 -5.10
CA SER A 79 -15.45 30.56 -5.35
C SER A 79 -16.48 30.61 -6.48
N VAL A 80 -17.55 31.39 -6.31
CA VAL A 80 -18.57 31.62 -7.34
C VAL A 80 -17.88 32.18 -8.59
N GLY A 81 -17.86 31.41 -9.68
CA GLY A 81 -17.23 31.80 -10.97
C GLY A 81 -16.05 30.94 -11.40
N GLN A 82 -15.49 30.09 -10.54
CA GLN A 82 -14.66 28.97 -11.00
C GLN A 82 -15.59 27.91 -11.58
N GLY A 83 -15.30 27.45 -12.81
CA GLY A 83 -16.03 26.37 -13.45
C GLY A 83 -15.99 25.06 -12.65
N ASP A 84 -16.36 23.94 -13.28
CA ASP A 84 -16.58 22.64 -12.63
C ASP A 84 -15.29 21.92 -12.16
N GLN A 85 -14.25 22.67 -11.80
CA GLN A 85 -12.93 22.20 -11.40
C GLN A 85 -12.86 22.06 -9.88
N GLN A 86 -12.79 20.81 -9.41
CA GLN A 86 -12.69 20.49 -7.99
C GLN A 86 -11.23 20.57 -7.53
N VAL A 87 -10.97 21.39 -6.51
CA VAL A 87 -9.64 21.55 -5.92
C VAL A 87 -9.63 20.94 -4.51
N MET A 88 -8.69 20.03 -4.26
CA MET A 88 -8.42 19.43 -2.96
C MET A 88 -7.12 19.97 -2.39
N LYS A 89 -7.13 20.40 -1.13
CA LYS A 89 -5.95 20.93 -0.44
C LYS A 89 -5.44 19.91 0.58
N GLY A 90 -4.14 19.66 0.56
CA GLY A 90 -3.44 18.89 1.58
C GLY A 90 -3.43 19.63 2.91
N VAL A 91 -3.98 19.00 3.94
CA VAL A 91 -4.09 19.55 5.30
C VAL A 91 -2.99 19.01 6.19
N ALA A 92 -2.74 17.70 6.13
CA ALA A 92 -1.85 17.02 7.04
C ALA A 92 -1.17 15.83 6.36
N LEU A 93 0.07 15.57 6.77
CA LEU A 93 0.81 14.34 6.44
C LEU A 93 0.96 13.47 7.69
N PHE A 94 0.97 12.16 7.51
CA PHE A 94 1.20 11.18 8.57
C PHE A 94 1.93 9.94 8.05
N ASP A 95 2.88 9.42 8.83
CA ASP A 95 3.60 8.17 8.52
C ASP A 95 3.04 6.97 9.30
N SER A 96 2.22 7.23 10.31
CA SER A 96 1.68 6.22 11.19
C SER A 96 0.29 6.59 11.64
N PHE A 97 -0.51 5.59 11.94
CA PHE A 97 -1.86 5.75 12.43
C PHE A 97 -2.21 4.56 13.33
N THR A 98 -3.21 4.72 14.17
CA THR A 98 -3.68 3.66 15.05
C THR A 98 -4.90 2.99 14.45
N PHE A 99 -4.80 1.69 14.25
CA PHE A 99 -5.92 0.86 13.81
C PHE A 99 -6.59 0.21 15.01
N TRP A 100 -7.89 0.46 15.16
CA TRP A 100 -8.71 -0.11 16.21
C TRP A 100 -9.65 -1.18 15.67
N ASN A 101 -9.83 -2.25 16.43
CA ASN A 101 -10.79 -3.31 16.16
C ASN A 101 -11.70 -3.50 17.39
N TYR A 102 -12.91 -3.99 17.16
CA TYR A 102 -13.90 -4.19 18.23
C TYR A 102 -13.60 -5.50 18.97
N ASP A 103 -13.27 -5.38 20.26
CA ASP A 103 -13.09 -6.48 21.21
C ASP A 103 -12.16 -7.63 20.77
N ARG A 104 -11.35 -7.39 19.74
CA ARG A 104 -10.45 -8.39 19.13
C ARG A 104 -9.13 -7.74 18.78
N GLN A 105 -8.04 -8.44 19.02
CA GLN A 105 -6.72 -7.91 18.68
C GLN A 105 -6.57 -7.75 17.16
N PRO A 106 -6.09 -6.59 16.69
CA PRO A 106 -5.74 -6.40 15.29
C PRO A 106 -4.78 -7.47 14.78
N SER A 107 -5.07 -8.02 13.61
CA SER A 107 -4.30 -9.11 13.00
C SER A 107 -4.26 -8.98 11.48
N ARG A 108 -3.33 -9.69 10.83
CA ARG A 108 -3.21 -9.68 9.35
C ARG A 108 -4.45 -10.19 8.60
N SER A 109 -5.38 -10.87 9.28
CA SER A 109 -6.66 -11.27 8.68
C SER A 109 -7.67 -10.11 8.55
N ASP A 110 -7.39 -8.95 9.14
CA ASP A 110 -8.26 -7.79 9.02
C ASP A 110 -8.22 -7.21 7.59
N LYS A 111 -9.39 -7.06 6.97
CA LYS A 111 -9.53 -6.58 5.58
C LYS A 111 -8.81 -5.25 5.32
N PHE A 112 -8.81 -4.36 6.31
CA PHE A 112 -8.10 -3.09 6.21
C PHE A 112 -6.59 -3.29 6.11
N GLN A 113 -6.00 -4.18 6.91
CA GLN A 113 -4.57 -4.49 6.80
C GLN A 113 -4.25 -5.15 5.45
N GLN A 114 -5.09 -6.08 5.00
CA GLN A 114 -4.94 -6.71 3.68
C GLN A 114 -5.03 -5.69 2.53
N SER A 115 -5.81 -4.62 2.69
CA SER A 115 -5.89 -3.55 1.70
C SER A 115 -4.60 -2.72 1.61
N LEU A 116 -3.79 -2.67 2.67
CA LEU A 116 -2.48 -2.02 2.63
C LEU A 116 -1.45 -2.90 1.91
N ASP A 117 -1.52 -4.23 2.10
CA ASP A 117 -0.67 -5.19 1.40
C ASP A 117 -0.85 -5.10 -0.13
N TRP A 118 -2.03 -4.66 -0.60
CA TRP A 118 -2.27 -4.42 -2.03
C TRP A 118 -1.32 -3.37 -2.63
N LEU A 119 -0.82 -2.40 -1.86
CA LEU A 119 0.09 -1.37 -2.37
C LEU A 119 1.42 -1.98 -2.86
N GLU A 120 1.93 -2.99 -2.15
CA GLU A 120 3.13 -3.72 -2.56
C GLU A 120 2.88 -4.47 -3.87
N VAL A 121 1.76 -5.20 -3.96
CA VAL A 121 1.37 -5.92 -5.17
C VAL A 121 1.21 -4.96 -6.37
N ALA A 122 0.53 -3.84 -6.16
CA ALA A 122 0.31 -2.82 -7.19
C ALA A 122 1.62 -2.22 -7.71
N SER A 123 2.64 -2.06 -6.85
CA SER A 123 3.96 -1.56 -7.26
C SER A 123 4.66 -2.50 -8.26
N VAL A 124 4.51 -3.80 -8.05
CA VAL A 124 5.07 -4.84 -8.93
C VAL A 124 4.28 -4.93 -10.23
N VAL A 125 2.94 -4.95 -10.14
CA VAL A 125 2.06 -5.06 -11.31
C VAL A 125 2.17 -3.84 -12.23
N SER A 126 2.31 -2.64 -11.67
CA SER A 126 2.43 -1.39 -12.44
C SER A 126 3.82 -1.16 -13.05
N GLY A 127 4.80 -2.03 -12.79
CA GLY A 127 6.15 -1.91 -13.33
C GLY A 127 6.96 -0.71 -12.80
N SER A 128 6.49 -0.05 -11.73
CA SER A 128 7.17 1.10 -11.11
C SER A 128 8.30 0.69 -10.15
N ALA A 129 8.39 -0.60 -9.81
CA ALA A 129 9.49 -1.13 -9.02
C ALA A 129 10.76 -1.28 -9.87
N THR A 130 11.77 -0.46 -9.56
CA THR A 130 13.16 -0.83 -9.87
C THR A 130 13.47 -2.08 -9.04
N LEU A 131 13.52 -3.24 -9.68
CA LEU A 131 13.95 -4.49 -9.03
C LEU A 131 15.41 -4.34 -8.58
N GLN A 132 15.64 -3.88 -7.34
CA GLN A 132 16.91 -4.14 -6.68
C GLN A 132 16.88 -5.59 -6.18
N CYS A 133 17.43 -6.49 -6.99
CA CYS A 133 17.77 -7.83 -6.56
C CYS A 133 18.93 -7.78 -5.57
N ASN A 134 18.63 -7.51 -4.30
CA ASN A 134 19.59 -7.70 -3.21
C ASN A 134 19.71 -9.18 -2.88
N HIS A 135 20.23 -9.98 -3.80
CA HIS A 135 20.86 -11.23 -3.43
C HIS A 135 22.15 -10.87 -2.70
N LYS A 136 22.13 -10.88 -1.37
CA LYS A 136 23.35 -11.14 -0.60
C LYS A 136 23.78 -12.55 -0.95
N ALA A 137 24.60 -12.69 -1.99
CA ALA A 137 25.43 -13.86 -2.17
C ALA A 137 26.42 -13.87 -1.00
N SER A 138 26.09 -14.61 0.05
CA SER A 138 27.04 -15.02 1.08
C SER A 138 28.03 -15.98 0.43
N VAL A 139 29.11 -15.46 -0.13
CA VAL A 139 30.28 -16.27 -0.48
C VAL A 139 30.92 -16.67 0.84
N ILE A 140 30.75 -17.93 1.23
CA ILE A 140 31.53 -18.55 2.32
C ILE A 140 32.95 -18.67 1.76
N ALA A 141 33.83 -17.75 2.16
CA ALA A 141 35.25 -17.86 1.87
C ALA A 141 35.84 -18.97 2.74
N HIS A 142 36.15 -20.13 2.14
CA HIS A 142 37.07 -21.10 2.73
C HIS A 142 38.50 -20.74 2.29
N ASP A 143 39.34 -20.48 3.29
CA ASP A 143 40.77 -20.20 3.21
C ASP A 143 41.54 -21.34 2.48
N PRO A 144 42.26 -21.06 1.37
CA PRO A 144 43.00 -22.08 0.64
C PRO A 144 44.51 -21.99 0.94
N SER A 145 44.98 -22.75 1.93
CA SER A 145 46.37 -23.20 1.92
C SER A 145 46.39 -24.72 1.75
N LEU A 146 46.84 -25.19 0.57
CA LEU A 146 47.58 -26.43 0.29
C LEU A 146 47.38 -26.87 -1.18
N HIS A 147 48.42 -26.60 -1.97
CA HIS A 147 48.96 -27.43 -3.05
C HIS A 147 48.15 -27.64 -4.35
N SER A 148 48.62 -26.91 -5.37
CA SER A 148 48.95 -27.37 -6.74
C SER A 148 48.06 -28.44 -7.38
N LYS A 149 47.31 -28.03 -8.42
CA LYS A 149 47.16 -28.77 -9.69
C LYS A 149 46.52 -27.88 -10.78
N THR A 150 47.34 -27.63 -11.80
CA THR A 150 47.08 -27.51 -13.25
C THR A 150 45.84 -26.78 -13.77
N LEU A 151 46.08 -25.71 -14.54
CA LEU A 151 45.13 -25.03 -15.44
C LEU A 151 44.40 -26.03 -16.36
N HIS A 152 43.08 -25.98 -16.35
CA HIS A 152 42.27 -26.27 -17.55
C HIS A 152 41.43 -25.03 -17.87
N HIS A 153 41.69 -24.47 -19.04
CA HIS A 153 40.95 -23.37 -19.62
C HIS A 153 39.60 -23.92 -20.12
N SER A 154 38.49 -23.70 -19.40
CA SER A 154 37.15 -23.92 -19.95
C SER A 154 36.47 -22.59 -20.16
N GLN A 155 36.32 -22.21 -21.42
CA GLN A 155 35.52 -21.05 -21.84
C GLN A 155 34.06 -21.26 -21.42
N GLY A 156 33.59 -20.45 -20.48
CA GLY A 156 32.17 -20.32 -20.16
C GLY A 156 31.51 -19.41 -21.19
N HIS A 157 30.77 -20.01 -22.10
CA HIS A 157 30.01 -19.35 -23.14
C HIS A 157 28.89 -18.50 -22.49
N CYS A 158 28.91 -17.18 -22.69
CA CYS A 158 27.79 -16.32 -22.36
C CYS A 158 26.65 -16.63 -23.35
N ILE A 159 25.57 -17.25 -22.88
CA ILE A 159 24.36 -17.39 -23.69
C ILE A 159 23.64 -16.05 -23.65
N THR A 160 23.93 -15.20 -24.62
CA THR A 160 23.04 -14.10 -25.02
C THR A 160 21.77 -14.73 -25.60
N GLY A 161 20.67 -14.67 -24.85
CA GLY A 161 19.35 -15.00 -25.37
C GLY A 161 18.85 -13.87 -26.27
N GLU A 162 19.30 -13.90 -27.53
CA GLU A 162 18.72 -13.14 -28.63
C GLU A 162 17.26 -13.55 -28.88
N SER A 163 16.52 -12.54 -29.35
CA SER A 163 15.19 -12.57 -29.94
C SER A 163 14.79 -13.85 -30.69
N TYR A 164 13.71 -14.49 -30.25
CA TYR A 164 12.98 -15.47 -31.06
C TYR A 164 11.83 -14.76 -31.80
N LEU A 165 12.16 -14.15 -32.94
CA LEU A 165 11.20 -13.94 -34.03
C LEU A 165 11.37 -15.12 -34.99
N ASP A 166 10.49 -16.11 -34.89
CA ASP A 166 9.94 -16.85 -36.04
C ASP A 166 8.99 -17.95 -35.55
N GLY A 167 7.69 -17.65 -35.59
CA GLY A 167 6.60 -18.58 -35.34
C GLY A 167 5.50 -18.36 -36.39
N PRO A 168 4.94 -19.43 -36.98
CA PRO A 168 4.08 -19.32 -38.15
C PRO A 168 2.68 -18.78 -37.80
N GLY A 169 2.27 -17.73 -38.55
CA GLY A 169 0.93 -17.51 -39.11
C GLY A 169 -0.30 -17.47 -38.17
N PRO A 170 -1.19 -16.48 -38.30
CA PRO A 170 -2.32 -16.29 -37.39
C PRO A 170 -3.40 -17.36 -37.55
N ARG A 171 -3.77 -18.02 -36.45
CA ARG A 171 -5.04 -18.77 -36.36
C ARG A 171 -6.19 -17.78 -36.17
N LEU A 172 -6.97 -17.67 -37.24
CA LEU A 172 -8.27 -17.01 -37.33
C LEU A 172 -9.18 -17.42 -36.15
N TRP A 173 -9.50 -16.49 -35.26
CA TRP A 173 -10.62 -16.64 -34.33
C TRP A 173 -11.92 -16.45 -35.11
N ARG A 174 -12.51 -17.56 -35.55
CA ARG A 174 -13.84 -17.57 -36.15
C ARG A 174 -14.86 -17.36 -35.02
N GLY A 175 -15.45 -16.16 -34.96
CA GLY A 175 -16.57 -15.86 -34.08
C GLY A 175 -17.75 -16.79 -34.36
N LYS A 176 -18.33 -17.36 -33.29
CA LYS A 176 -19.68 -17.92 -33.34
C LYS A 176 -20.67 -16.76 -33.41
N GLN A 177 -21.36 -16.64 -34.53
CA GLN A 177 -22.60 -15.89 -34.68
C GLN A 177 -23.78 -16.77 -34.19
N PRO A 178 -24.92 -16.15 -33.81
CA PRO A 178 -26.02 -16.80 -33.10
C PRO A 178 -26.95 -17.54 -34.06
N GLU A 179 -27.55 -18.66 -33.62
CA GLU A 179 -28.72 -19.23 -34.29
C GLU A 179 -30.00 -18.74 -33.59
N GLU A 180 -30.84 -18.07 -34.38
CA GLU A 180 -32.24 -17.79 -34.10
C GLU A 180 -33.15 -18.94 -34.56
N SER A 181 -34.13 -19.24 -33.72
CA SER A 181 -35.47 -19.79 -34.00
C SER A 181 -35.61 -21.22 -34.55
N MET A 182 -36.39 -22.06 -33.83
CA MET A 182 -37.73 -22.40 -34.31
C MET A 182 -38.62 -23.02 -33.21
N SER A 183 -39.85 -22.53 -33.24
CA SER A 183 -41.11 -22.92 -32.63
C SER A 183 -41.36 -24.41 -32.39
N LEU A 184 -42.02 -24.72 -31.27
CA LEU A 184 -43.32 -25.40 -31.19
C LEU A 184 -44.03 -24.99 -29.90
#